data_AF-A0A7C3E592-F1
#
_entry.id   AF-A0A7C3E592-F1
#
_cell.length_a   1.000
_cell.length_b   1.000
_cell.length_c   1.000
_cell.angle_alpha   90.00
_cell.angle_beta   90.00
_cell.angle_gamma   90.00
#
_symmetry.space_group_name_H-M   'P 1'
#
loop_
_entity.id
_entity.type
_entity.pdbx_description
1 polymer ?
#
loop_
_entity_poly.entity_id
_entity_poly.type
_entity_poly.pdbx_seq_one_letter_code
_entity_poly.pdbx_strand_id
1 'polypeptide(L)'
;MDFQKVLIRFFKSPLGLITVGLTFLGACLSILIGHLSALVVVPLSLVLLIVVMVLILQTGTGARSVVQESDRERNERDARILGGIAAARKRLSLLRLPDGQVKVAIDKLVYVGGLYLEGTVKGHDRDPLVEDAILSALEIVDEYLHRLDALKTEGRLAGQGIDPKAEDDLNSHTAAVLDQSVAEVQRRLGTQLEEQQSIASGELLS
;
A
#
# COMPACT_ATOMS: atom_id res chain seq x y z
N MET A 1 24.09 3.59 0.26
CA MET A 1 23.10 3.12 1.25
C MET A 1 23.50 3.71 2.59
N ASP A 2 22.71 4.59 3.19
CA ASP A 2 23.10 5.28 4.42
C ASP A 2 23.33 4.28 5.54
N PHE A 3 24.55 4.22 6.09
CA PHE A 3 24.94 3.27 7.14
C PHE A 3 23.96 3.29 8.33
N GLN A 4 23.47 4.47 8.68
CA GLN A 4 22.45 4.66 9.72
C GLN A 4 21.15 3.90 9.43
N LYS A 5 20.67 3.89 8.18
CA LYS A 5 19.45 3.15 7.78
C LYS A 5 19.65 1.64 7.85
N VAL A 6 20.85 1.17 7.51
CA VAL A 6 21.23 -0.25 7.62
C VAL A 6 21.24 -0.69 9.07
N LEU A 7 21.84 0.12 9.95
CA LEU A 7 21.91 -0.15 11.38
C LEU A 7 20.51 -0.24 12.01
N ILE A 8 19.65 0.75 11.73
CA ILE A 8 18.28 0.79 12.25
C ILE A 8 17.48 -0.43 11.80
N ARG A 9 17.59 -0.84 10.52
CA ARG A 9 16.93 -2.04 10.00
C ARG A 9 17.48 -3.32 10.60
N PHE A 10 18.80 -3.41 10.82
CA PHE A 10 19.40 -4.56 11.46
C PHE A 10 18.87 -4.75 12.89
N PHE A 11 18.78 -3.67 13.68
CA PHE A 11 18.22 -3.74 15.05
C PHE A 11 16.74 -4.11 15.11
N LYS A 12 15.96 -3.77 14.07
CA LYS A 12 14.55 -4.20 13.96
C LYS A 12 14.40 -5.64 13.49
N SER A 13 15.41 -6.20 12.82
CA SER A 13 15.38 -7.57 12.34
C SER A 13 15.41 -8.59 13.50
N PRO A 14 14.84 -9.80 13.32
CA PRO A 14 14.88 -10.86 14.35
C PRO A 14 16.30 -11.18 14.82
N LEU A 15 17.28 -11.10 13.91
CA LEU A 15 18.69 -11.39 14.20
C LEU A 15 19.33 -10.29 15.07
N GLY A 16 18.99 -9.01 14.81
CA GLY A 16 19.36 -7.90 15.67
C GLY A 16 18.77 -8.02 17.07
N LEU A 17 17.49 -8.38 17.19
CA LEU A 17 16.84 -8.58 18.48
C LEU A 17 17.45 -9.75 19.27
N ILE A 18 17.80 -10.85 18.61
CA ILE A 18 18.48 -12.00 19.24
C ILE A 18 19.87 -11.59 19.73
N THR A 19 20.65 -10.87 18.92
CA THR A 19 22.01 -10.44 19.31
C THR A 19 21.98 -9.46 20.49
N VAL A 20 21.12 -8.45 20.45
CA VAL A 20 20.93 -7.51 21.58
C VAL A 20 20.46 -8.27 22.82
N GLY A 21 19.47 -9.14 22.65
CA GLY A 21 18.91 -9.96 23.72
C GLY A 21 19.96 -10.83 24.41
N LEU A 22 20.76 -11.58 23.64
CA LEU A 22 21.83 -12.44 24.16
C LEU A 22 22.94 -11.63 24.85
N THR A 23 23.33 -10.50 24.28
CA THR A 23 24.37 -9.65 24.89
C THR A 23 23.90 -9.05 26.21
N PHE A 24 22.63 -8.64 26.29
CA PHE A 24 22.01 -8.14 27.51
C PHE A 24 21.88 -9.26 28.58
N LEU A 25 21.38 -10.44 28.19
CA LEU A 25 21.26 -11.58 29.08
C LEU A 25 22.61 -12.01 29.65
N GLY A 26 23.64 -12.06 28.80
CA GLY A 26 25.02 -12.36 29.21
C GLY A 26 25.59 -11.32 30.17
N ALA A 27 25.32 -10.03 29.95
CA ALA A 27 25.73 -8.96 30.85
C ALA A 27 25.05 -9.10 32.23
N CYS A 28 23.74 -9.34 32.25
CA CYS A 28 22.99 -9.57 33.50
C CYS A 28 23.51 -10.80 34.27
N LEU A 29 23.72 -11.94 33.57
CA LEU A 29 24.27 -13.14 34.21
C LEU A 29 25.67 -12.89 34.80
N SER A 30 26.53 -12.18 34.08
CA SER A 30 27.91 -11.91 34.51
C SER A 30 27.97 -11.04 35.76
N ILE A 31 27.05 -10.07 35.89
CA ILE A 31 26.90 -9.25 37.09
C ILE A 31 26.33 -10.08 38.24
N LEU A 32 25.33 -10.93 37.97
CA LEU A 32 24.60 -11.70 38.98
C LEU A 32 25.45 -12.83 39.59
N ILE A 33 26.35 -13.42 38.81
CA ILE A 33 27.34 -14.40 39.27
C ILE A 33 28.48 -13.73 40.09
N GLY A 34 28.54 -12.38 40.09
CA GLY A 34 29.54 -11.62 40.85
C GLY A 34 30.94 -11.66 40.25
N HIS A 35 31.07 -12.08 38.99
CA HIS A 35 32.38 -12.32 38.37
C HIS A 35 33.11 -11.01 38.02
N LEU A 36 32.36 -9.94 37.74
CA LEU A 36 32.86 -8.63 37.30
C LEU A 36 31.96 -7.50 37.84
N SER A 37 32.53 -6.33 38.12
CA SER A 37 31.76 -5.17 38.55
C SER A 37 30.92 -4.60 37.40
N ALA A 38 29.74 -4.05 37.71
CA ALA A 38 28.85 -3.45 36.70
C ALA A 38 29.55 -2.35 35.86
N LEU A 39 30.49 -1.63 36.47
CA LEU A 39 31.30 -0.60 35.79
C LEU A 39 32.19 -1.15 34.68
N VAL A 40 32.55 -2.43 34.73
CA VAL A 40 33.36 -3.10 33.70
C VAL A 40 32.47 -3.85 32.71
N VAL A 41 31.42 -4.51 33.17
CA VAL A 41 30.53 -5.33 32.32
C VAL A 41 29.76 -4.49 31.30
N VAL A 42 29.27 -3.32 31.69
CA VAL A 42 28.49 -2.44 30.79
C VAL A 42 29.32 -1.95 29.59
N PRO A 43 30.51 -1.32 29.74
CA PRO A 43 31.29 -0.91 28.58
C PRO A 43 31.80 -2.10 27.76
N LEU A 44 32.17 -3.21 28.41
CA LEU A 44 32.63 -4.42 27.70
C LEU A 44 31.54 -5.01 26.83
N SER A 45 30.31 -5.14 27.35
CA SER A 45 29.16 -5.65 26.59
C SER A 45 28.80 -4.74 25.42
N LEU A 46 28.95 -3.42 25.56
CA LEU A 46 28.70 -2.46 24.48
C LEU A 46 29.76 -2.58 23.36
N VAL A 47 31.04 -2.72 23.71
CA VAL A 47 32.10 -2.99 22.74
C VAL A 47 31.91 -4.34 22.05
N LEU A 48 31.58 -5.38 22.81
CA LEU A 48 31.31 -6.72 22.29
C LEU A 48 30.13 -6.69 21.31
N LEU A 49 29.06 -5.98 21.65
CA LEU A 49 27.90 -5.79 20.77
C LEU A 49 28.31 -5.17 19.43
N ILE A 50 29.14 -4.11 19.46
CA ILE A 50 29.63 -3.46 18.23
C ILE A 50 30.46 -4.44 17.39
N VAL A 51 31.38 -5.18 18.01
CA VAL A 51 32.23 -6.16 17.31
C VAL A 51 31.39 -7.28 16.69
N VAL A 52 30.44 -7.83 17.44
CA VAL A 52 29.51 -8.87 16.96
C VAL A 52 28.65 -8.34 15.82
N MET A 53 28.16 -7.09 15.91
CA MET A 53 27.43 -6.44 14.81
C MET A 53 28.27 -6.35 13.54
N VAL A 54 29.51 -5.88 13.64
CA VAL A 54 30.41 -5.73 12.49
C VAL A 54 30.69 -7.10 11.86
N LEU A 55 30.94 -8.12 12.68
CA LEU A 55 31.15 -9.49 12.19
C LEU A 55 29.90 -10.04 11.49
N ILE A 56 28.71 -9.85 12.07
CA ILE A 56 27.46 -10.33 11.47
C ILE A 56 27.16 -9.59 10.15
N LEU A 57 27.43 -8.30 10.06
CA LEU A 57 27.27 -7.53 8.83
C LEU A 57 28.29 -7.94 7.75
N GLN A 58 29.49 -8.37 8.13
CA GLN A 58 30.47 -8.94 7.21
C GLN A 58 30.08 -10.35 6.73
N THR A 59 29.30 -11.09 7.53
CA THR A 59 28.76 -12.39 7.10
C THR A 59 27.52 -12.22 6.20
N GLY A 60 27.39 -13.04 5.17
CA GLY A 60 26.24 -13.01 4.25
C GLY A 60 24.87 -13.22 4.91
N THR A 61 24.84 -13.72 6.15
CA THR A 61 23.64 -13.88 6.98
C THR A 61 23.08 -12.54 7.46
N GLY A 62 23.92 -11.56 7.80
CA GLY A 62 23.48 -10.21 8.19
C GLY A 62 22.88 -9.43 7.03
N ALA A 63 23.45 -9.56 5.83
CA ALA A 63 22.88 -8.98 4.61
C ALA A 63 21.48 -9.57 4.32
N ARG A 64 21.33 -10.90 4.46
CA ARG A 64 20.03 -11.58 4.27
C ARG A 64 18.98 -11.13 5.28
N SER A 65 19.32 -10.92 6.55
CA SER A 65 18.35 -10.47 7.55
C SER A 65 17.87 -9.03 7.31
N VAL A 66 18.75 -8.15 6.83
CA VAL A 66 18.36 -6.78 6.44
C VAL A 66 17.45 -6.78 5.21
N VAL A 67 17.73 -7.64 4.23
CA VAL A 67 16.85 -7.82 3.05
C VAL A 67 15.48 -8.34 3.48
N GLN A 68 15.43 -9.39 4.29
CA GLN A 68 14.16 -9.93 4.82
C GLN A 68 13.33 -8.88 5.57
N GLU A 69 13.96 -8.05 6.40
CA GLU A 69 13.25 -6.99 7.11
C GLU A 69 12.79 -5.88 6.15
N SER A 70 13.60 -5.54 5.14
CA SER A 70 13.18 -4.62 4.08
C SER A 70 12.00 -5.16 3.27
N ASP A 71 11.98 -6.47 3.00
CA ASP A 71 10.88 -7.14 2.30
C ASP A 71 9.63 -7.20 3.19
N ARG A 72 9.78 -7.41 4.49
CA ARG A 72 8.69 -7.30 5.46
C ARG A 72 8.08 -5.89 5.48
N GLU A 73 8.92 -4.85 5.60
CA GLU A 73 8.47 -3.45 5.57
C GLU A 73 7.73 -3.12 4.25
N ARG A 74 8.23 -3.65 3.12
CA ARG A 74 7.59 -3.50 1.81
C ARG A 74 6.24 -4.23 1.77
N ASN A 75 6.19 -5.49 2.16
CA ASN A 75 4.95 -6.27 2.19
C ASN A 75 3.88 -5.63 3.09
N GLU A 76 4.26 -5.08 4.25
CA GLU A 76 3.33 -4.36 5.13
C GLU A 76 2.84 -3.03 4.52
N ARG A 77 3.68 -2.33 3.76
CA ARG A 77 3.27 -1.12 3.04
C ARG A 77 2.31 -1.47 1.91
N ASP A 78 2.62 -2.54 1.19
CA ASP A 78 1.85 -2.99 0.04
C ASP A 78 0.48 -3.50 0.49
N ALA A 79 0.42 -4.29 1.56
CA ALA A 79 -0.83 -4.72 2.19
C ALA A 79 -1.69 -3.53 2.65
N ARG A 80 -1.08 -2.46 3.16
CA ARG A 80 -1.81 -1.23 3.54
C ARG A 80 -2.41 -0.53 2.33
N ILE A 81 -1.66 -0.41 1.23
CA ILE A 81 -2.14 0.25 0.02
C ILE A 81 -3.26 -0.57 -0.62
N LEU A 82 -3.06 -1.88 -0.81
CA LEU A 82 -4.09 -2.79 -1.33
C LEU A 82 -5.34 -2.81 -0.43
N GLY A 83 -5.15 -2.75 0.89
CA GLY A 83 -6.24 -2.60 1.85
C GLY A 83 -7.03 -1.29 1.67
N GLY A 84 -6.34 -0.19 1.37
CA GLY A 84 -6.95 1.10 1.04
C GLY A 84 -7.81 1.02 -0.24
N ILE A 85 -7.29 0.39 -1.29
CA ILE A 85 -8.00 0.20 -2.57
C ILE A 85 -9.22 -0.71 -2.38
N ALA A 86 -9.06 -1.81 -1.64
CA ALA A 86 -10.17 -2.71 -1.31
C ALA A 86 -11.26 -1.98 -0.51
N ALA A 87 -10.88 -1.11 0.41
CA ALA A 87 -11.82 -0.27 1.16
C ALA A 87 -12.53 0.75 0.25
N ALA A 88 -11.81 1.42 -0.66
CA ALA A 88 -12.38 2.36 -1.62
C ALA A 88 -13.40 1.66 -2.55
N ARG A 89 -13.01 0.53 -3.14
CA ARG A 89 -13.91 -0.33 -3.93
C ARG A 89 -15.16 -0.74 -3.15
N LYS A 90 -14.98 -1.17 -1.90
CA LYS A 90 -16.10 -1.56 -1.03
C LYS A 90 -17.03 -0.38 -0.78
N ARG A 91 -16.50 0.81 -0.50
CA ARG A 91 -17.31 2.03 -0.32
C ARG A 91 -18.12 2.34 -1.58
N LEU A 92 -17.46 2.38 -2.74
CA LEU A 92 -18.11 2.58 -4.04
C LEU A 92 -19.24 1.57 -4.28
N SER A 93 -19.01 0.29 -3.99
CA SER A 93 -20.02 -0.77 -4.17
C SER A 93 -21.25 -0.66 -3.24
N LEU A 94 -21.10 0.03 -2.10
CA LEU A 94 -22.16 0.21 -1.11
C LEU A 94 -23.02 1.46 -1.38
N LEU A 95 -22.60 2.33 -2.30
CA LEU A 95 -23.35 3.53 -2.65
C LEU A 95 -24.66 3.17 -3.35
N ARG A 96 -25.76 3.64 -2.76
CA ARG A 96 -27.11 3.48 -3.31
C ARG A 96 -27.47 4.70 -4.14
N LEU A 97 -27.00 4.71 -5.38
CA LEU A 97 -27.39 5.71 -6.38
C LEU A 97 -28.55 5.17 -7.23
N PRO A 98 -29.43 6.04 -7.73
CA PRO A 98 -30.43 5.65 -8.72
C PRO A 98 -29.75 5.13 -10.00
N ASP A 99 -30.46 4.27 -10.74
CA ASP A 99 -29.96 3.76 -12.01
C ASP A 99 -29.71 4.92 -12.99
N GLY A 100 -28.48 5.01 -13.49
CA GLY A 100 -28.03 6.12 -14.32
C GLY A 100 -26.59 5.96 -14.78
N GLN A 101 -26.09 6.90 -15.59
CA GLN A 101 -24.76 6.82 -16.19
C GLN A 101 -23.64 6.75 -15.14
N VAL A 102 -23.75 7.54 -14.06
CA VAL A 102 -22.79 7.54 -12.94
C VAL A 102 -22.76 6.18 -12.24
N LYS A 103 -23.93 5.57 -11.99
CA LYS A 103 -24.02 4.25 -11.36
C LYS A 103 -23.36 3.17 -12.20
N VAL A 104 -23.59 3.20 -13.52
CA VAL A 104 -22.95 2.27 -14.47
C VAL A 104 -21.42 2.44 -14.46
N ALA A 105 -20.92 3.68 -14.48
CA ALA A 105 -19.49 3.95 -14.42
C ALA A 105 -18.85 3.46 -13.11
N ILE A 106 -19.52 3.66 -11.97
CA ILE A 106 -19.11 3.13 -10.66
C ILE A 106 -19.05 1.59 -10.69
N ASP A 107 -20.06 0.93 -11.26
CA ASP A 107 -20.10 -0.54 -11.32
C ASP A 107 -18.97 -1.11 -12.18
N LYS A 108 -18.66 -0.48 -13.32
CA LYS A 108 -17.49 -0.83 -14.13
C LYS A 108 -16.20 -0.68 -13.31
N LEU A 109 -16.05 0.42 -12.60
CA LEU A 109 -14.86 0.66 -11.78
C LEU A 109 -14.73 -0.35 -10.63
N VAL A 110 -15.83 -0.68 -9.96
CA VAL A 110 -15.87 -1.70 -8.91
C VAL A 110 -15.49 -3.08 -9.46
N TYR A 111 -15.93 -3.40 -10.67
CA TYR A 111 -15.58 -4.63 -11.36
C TYR A 111 -14.08 -4.66 -11.69
N VAL A 112 -13.58 -3.65 -12.39
CA VAL A 112 -12.18 -3.57 -12.83
C VAL A 112 -11.21 -3.48 -11.65
N GLY A 113 -11.54 -2.70 -10.61
CA GLY A 113 -10.77 -2.68 -9.37
C GLY A 113 -10.78 -4.03 -8.63
N GLY A 114 -11.82 -4.84 -8.81
CA GLY A 114 -11.85 -6.21 -8.35
C GLY A 114 -10.86 -7.11 -9.08
N LEU A 115 -10.81 -7.01 -10.41
CA LEU A 115 -9.85 -7.74 -11.24
C LEU A 115 -8.40 -7.37 -10.90
N TYR A 116 -8.13 -6.08 -10.67
CA TYR A 116 -6.81 -5.62 -10.24
C TYR A 116 -6.38 -6.26 -8.91
N LEU A 117 -7.25 -6.21 -7.89
CA LEU A 117 -6.95 -6.81 -6.58
C LEU A 117 -6.76 -8.32 -6.70
N GLU A 118 -7.58 -9.01 -7.49
CA GLU A 118 -7.42 -10.45 -7.74
C GLU A 118 -6.09 -10.76 -8.44
N GLY A 119 -5.70 -9.94 -9.44
CA GLY A 119 -4.42 -10.04 -10.13
C GLY A 119 -3.24 -9.90 -9.17
N THR A 120 -3.26 -8.88 -8.30
CA THR A 120 -2.20 -8.67 -7.30
C THR A 120 -2.10 -9.83 -6.30
N VAL A 121 -3.22 -10.43 -5.89
CA VAL A 121 -3.21 -11.65 -5.05
C VAL A 121 -2.61 -12.85 -5.78
N LYS A 122 -2.80 -12.93 -7.10
CA LYS A 122 -2.20 -13.95 -7.98
C LYS A 122 -0.72 -13.69 -8.29
N GLY A 123 -0.12 -12.63 -7.76
CA GLY A 123 1.29 -12.29 -7.96
C GLY A 123 1.57 -11.35 -9.14
N HIS A 124 0.56 -10.64 -9.65
CA HIS A 124 0.80 -9.54 -10.59
C HIS A 124 1.45 -8.36 -9.88
N ASP A 125 2.35 -7.68 -10.59
CA ASP A 125 2.98 -6.47 -10.10
C ASP A 125 1.95 -5.35 -9.94
N ARG A 126 2.14 -4.56 -8.89
CA ARG A 126 1.30 -3.41 -8.59
C ARG A 126 1.59 -2.28 -9.57
N ASP A 127 0.54 -1.61 -10.02
CA ASP A 127 0.64 -0.42 -10.86
C ASP A 127 0.12 0.80 -10.09
N PRO A 128 1.00 1.69 -9.59
CA PRO A 128 0.61 2.88 -8.83
C PRO A 128 -0.42 3.77 -9.55
N LEU A 129 -0.47 3.77 -10.88
CA LEU A 129 -1.42 4.57 -11.64
C LEU A 129 -2.83 3.99 -11.59
N VAL A 130 -2.95 2.66 -11.56
CA VAL A 130 -4.23 1.98 -11.32
C VAL A 130 -4.74 2.28 -9.91
N GLU A 131 -3.83 2.26 -8.94
CA GLU A 131 -4.15 2.56 -7.54
C GLU A 131 -4.68 3.98 -7.38
N ASP A 132 -3.98 4.95 -7.99
CA ASP A 132 -4.36 6.36 -8.00
C ASP A 132 -5.71 6.56 -8.70
N ALA A 133 -5.92 5.96 -9.88
CA ALA A 133 -7.19 6.06 -10.61
C ALA A 133 -8.40 5.57 -9.79
N ILE A 134 -8.26 4.48 -9.04
CA ILE A 134 -9.33 3.97 -8.17
C ILE A 134 -9.58 4.90 -6.98
N LEU A 135 -8.52 5.44 -6.37
CA LEU A 135 -8.64 6.37 -5.24
C LEU A 135 -9.24 7.71 -5.68
N SER A 136 -8.74 8.30 -6.78
CA SER A 136 -9.29 9.53 -7.35
C SER A 136 -10.75 9.37 -7.74
N ALA A 137 -11.16 8.20 -8.25
CA ALA A 137 -12.55 7.97 -8.57
C ALA A 137 -13.47 7.95 -7.33
N LEU A 138 -12.99 7.49 -6.17
CA LEU A 138 -13.73 7.66 -4.91
C LEU A 138 -13.91 9.14 -4.56
N GLU A 139 -12.84 9.93 -4.70
CA GLU A 139 -12.89 11.38 -4.43
C GLU A 139 -13.85 12.12 -5.40
N ILE A 140 -13.85 11.74 -6.68
CA ILE A 140 -14.77 12.27 -7.69
C ILE A 140 -16.23 11.96 -7.33
N VAL A 141 -16.49 10.73 -6.85
CA VAL A 141 -17.84 10.33 -6.43
C VAL A 141 -18.26 11.06 -5.16
N ASP A 142 -17.36 11.24 -4.20
CA ASP A 142 -17.64 12.03 -2.99
C ASP A 142 -17.97 13.48 -3.37
N GLU A 143 -17.18 14.12 -4.24
CA GLU A 143 -17.44 15.48 -4.74
C GLU A 143 -18.77 15.56 -5.51
N TYR A 144 -19.09 14.56 -6.34
CA TYR A 144 -20.36 14.47 -7.04
C TYR A 144 -21.56 14.45 -6.06
N LEU A 145 -21.48 13.65 -5.01
CA LEU A 145 -22.53 13.58 -3.98
C LEU A 145 -22.69 14.93 -3.26
N HIS A 146 -21.59 15.60 -2.92
CA HIS A 146 -21.64 16.93 -2.31
C HIS A 146 -22.29 17.97 -3.22
N ARG A 147 -21.96 17.97 -4.53
CA ARG A 147 -22.58 18.87 -5.51
C ARG A 147 -24.06 18.57 -5.72
N LEU A 148 -24.43 17.29 -5.76
CA LEU A 148 -25.82 16.88 -5.89
C LEU A 148 -26.66 17.36 -4.70
N ASP A 149 -26.11 17.27 -3.48
CA ASP A 149 -26.77 17.78 -2.28
C ASP A 149 -26.84 19.31 -2.24
N ALA A 150 -25.83 20.01 -2.76
CA ALA A 150 -25.86 21.45 -2.95
C ALA A 150 -26.98 21.88 -3.91
N LEU A 151 -27.09 21.25 -5.09
CA LEU A 151 -28.15 21.50 -6.07
C LEU A 151 -29.55 21.27 -5.49
N LYS A 152 -29.73 20.18 -4.73
CA LYS A 152 -30.98 19.90 -4.00
C LYS A 152 -31.32 20.98 -3.00
N THR A 153 -30.32 21.46 -2.26
CA THR A 153 -30.50 22.50 -1.24
C THR A 153 -30.86 23.84 -1.87
N GLU A 154 -30.16 24.24 -2.93
CA GLU A 154 -30.44 25.45 -3.70
C GLU A 154 -31.84 25.42 -4.32
N GLY A 155 -32.20 24.31 -4.98
CA GLY A 155 -33.53 24.13 -5.57
C GLY A 155 -34.67 24.21 -4.54
N ARG A 156 -34.43 23.70 -3.33
CA ARG A 156 -35.36 23.82 -2.20
C ARG A 156 -35.48 25.26 -1.70
N LEU A 157 -34.37 25.99 -1.61
CA LEU A 157 -34.36 27.40 -1.17
C LEU A 157 -35.01 28.33 -2.20
N ALA A 158 -34.83 28.07 -3.49
CA ALA A 158 -35.42 28.83 -4.58
C ALA A 158 -36.92 28.55 -4.77
N GLY A 159 -37.45 27.47 -4.17
CA GLY A 159 -38.84 27.03 -4.35
C GLY A 159 -39.17 26.51 -5.76
N GLN A 160 -38.14 26.29 -6.58
CA GLN A 160 -38.28 25.89 -7.99
C GLN A 160 -37.98 24.39 -8.22
N GLY A 161 -37.49 23.68 -7.20
CA GLY A 161 -36.99 22.31 -7.37
C GLY A 161 -35.58 22.29 -7.96
N ILE A 162 -35.06 21.10 -8.25
CA ILE A 162 -33.74 20.93 -8.87
C ILE A 162 -33.84 21.34 -10.33
N ASP A 163 -32.89 22.14 -10.83
CA ASP A 163 -32.77 22.40 -12.27
C ASP A 163 -32.38 21.10 -12.99
N PRO A 164 -33.27 20.52 -13.83
CA PRO A 164 -33.00 19.24 -14.49
C PRO A 164 -31.76 19.29 -15.39
N LYS A 165 -31.46 20.46 -15.97
CA LYS A 165 -30.31 20.61 -16.86
C LYS A 165 -29.00 20.59 -16.08
N ALA A 166 -28.95 21.30 -14.95
CA ALA A 166 -27.78 21.29 -14.08
C ALA A 166 -27.49 19.89 -13.51
N GLU A 167 -28.54 19.13 -13.19
CA GLU A 167 -28.40 17.74 -12.75
C GLU A 167 -27.87 16.82 -13.87
N ASP A 168 -28.39 16.95 -15.10
CA ASP A 168 -27.93 16.15 -16.24
C ASP A 168 -26.49 16.49 -16.67
N ASP A 169 -26.12 17.79 -16.66
CA ASP A 169 -24.76 18.25 -16.93
C ASP A 169 -23.77 17.71 -15.87
N LEU A 170 -24.16 17.70 -14.59
CA LEU A 170 -23.35 17.12 -13.51
C LEU A 170 -23.20 15.60 -13.69
N ASN A 171 -24.30 14.89 -13.94
CA ASN A 171 -24.31 13.43 -14.13
C ASN A 171 -23.45 13.00 -15.32
N SER A 172 -23.60 13.67 -16.47
CA SER A 172 -22.85 13.36 -17.69
C SER A 172 -21.36 13.67 -17.55
N HIS A 173 -21.01 14.81 -16.93
CA HIS A 173 -19.62 15.15 -16.67
C HIS A 173 -18.95 14.14 -15.73
N THR A 174 -19.58 13.83 -14.60
CA THR A 174 -19.04 12.86 -13.64
C THR A 174 -18.92 11.47 -14.26
N ALA A 175 -19.93 11.02 -15.02
CA ALA A 175 -19.86 9.73 -15.71
C ALA A 175 -18.69 9.67 -16.70
N ALA A 176 -18.46 10.74 -17.48
CA ALA A 176 -17.36 10.80 -18.43
C ALA A 176 -15.98 10.73 -17.76
N VAL A 177 -15.79 11.44 -16.63
CA VAL A 177 -14.53 11.38 -15.87
C VAL A 177 -14.31 9.98 -15.27
N LEU A 178 -15.36 9.35 -14.74
CA LEU A 178 -15.26 7.99 -14.21
C LEU A 178 -14.97 6.96 -15.30
N ASP A 179 -15.60 7.08 -16.47
CA ASP A 179 -15.31 6.20 -17.62
C ASP A 179 -13.86 6.37 -18.12
N GLN A 180 -13.27 7.57 -18.03
CA GLN A 180 -11.84 7.76 -18.30
C GLN A 180 -10.96 7.00 -17.31
N SER A 181 -11.27 7.06 -16.01
CA SER A 181 -10.55 6.27 -14.99
C SER A 181 -10.69 4.77 -15.24
N VAL A 182 -11.89 4.30 -15.60
CA VAL A 182 -12.12 2.89 -15.97
C VAL A 182 -11.27 2.49 -17.18
N ALA A 183 -11.26 3.30 -18.23
CA ALA A 183 -10.48 3.04 -19.43
C ALA A 183 -8.98 2.99 -19.14
N GLU A 184 -8.46 3.87 -18.27
CA GLU A 184 -7.06 3.84 -17.87
C GLU A 184 -6.71 2.54 -17.15
N VAL A 185 -7.54 2.13 -16.18
CA VAL A 185 -7.28 0.89 -15.45
C VAL A 185 -7.36 -0.33 -16.36
N GLN A 186 -8.35 -0.41 -17.25
CA GLN A 186 -8.49 -1.51 -18.20
C GLN A 186 -7.30 -1.59 -19.16
N ARG A 187 -6.84 -0.44 -19.67
CA ARG A 187 -5.67 -0.36 -20.55
C ARG A 187 -4.43 -0.94 -19.88
N ARG A 188 -4.17 -0.55 -18.64
CA ARG A 188 -3.01 -1.01 -17.87
C ARG A 188 -3.08 -2.49 -17.54
N LEU A 189 -4.25 -2.97 -17.11
CA LEU A 189 -4.47 -4.40 -16.86
C LEU A 189 -4.27 -5.23 -18.14
N GLY A 190 -4.72 -4.74 -19.29
CA GLY A 190 -4.49 -5.38 -20.58
C GLY A 190 -3.00 -5.53 -20.89
N THR A 191 -2.23 -4.45 -20.75
CA THR A 191 -0.77 -4.48 -20.97
C THR A 191 -0.07 -5.46 -20.04
N GLN A 192 -0.43 -5.51 -18.76
CA GLN A 192 0.17 -6.47 -17.81
C GLN A 192 -0.13 -7.93 -18.18
N LEU A 193 -1.33 -8.22 -18.65
CA LEU A 193 -1.71 -9.58 -19.07
C LEU A 193 -0.97 -10.01 -20.34
N GLU A 194 -0.79 -9.08 -21.30
CA GLU A 194 -0.02 -9.33 -22.53
C GLU A 194 1.46 -9.57 -22.22
N GLU A 195 2.07 -8.77 -21.34
CA GLU A 195 3.46 -8.94 -20.89
C GLU A 195 3.66 -10.31 -20.23
N GLN A 196 2.74 -10.73 -19.37
CA GLN A 196 2.82 -12.05 -18.73
C GLN A 196 2.65 -13.20 -19.72
N GLN A 197 1.76 -13.07 -20.70
CA GLN A 197 1.59 -14.07 -21.74
C GLN A 197 2.84 -14.19 -22.62
N SER A 198 3.49 -13.07 -22.95
CA SER A 198 4.74 -13.03 -23.72
C SER A 198 5.92 -13.65 -22.94
N ILE A 199 6.00 -13.41 -21.63
CA ILE A 199 6.98 -14.07 -20.76
C ILE A 199 6.71 -15.58 -20.69
N ALA A 200 5.44 -15.99 -20.56
CA ALA A 200 5.05 -17.40 -20.49
C ALA A 200 5.24 -18.15 -21.80
N SER A 201 5.08 -17.50 -22.95
CA SER A 201 5.28 -18.09 -24.28
C SER A 201 6.76 -18.18 -24.68
N GLY A 202 7.67 -17.51 -23.96
CA GLY A 202 9.11 -17.54 -24.20
C GLY A 202 9.57 -16.68 -25.39
N GLU A 203 8.70 -15.86 -25.96
CA GLU A 203 9.02 -15.00 -27.12
C GLU A 203 10.05 -13.89 -26.80
N LEU A 204 10.25 -13.56 -25.52
CA LEU A 204 11.20 -12.53 -25.09
C LEU A 204 12.64 -13.04 -24.89
N LEU A 205 12.88 -14.34 -25.07
CA LEU A 205 14.20 -14.96 -24.88
C LEU A 205 14.87 -15.40 -26.20
N SER A 206 14.23 -15.16 -27.35
CA SER A 206 14.76 -15.39 -28.70
C SER A 206 15.19 -14.11 -29.38
#